data_AF-A0A2H9MM01-F1
#
_entry.id   AF-A0A2H9MM01-F1
#
_cell.length_a   1.000
_cell.length_b   1.000
_cell.length_c   1.000
_cell.angle_alpha   90.00
_cell.angle_beta   90.00
_cell.angle_gamma   90.00
#
_symmetry.space_group_name_H-M   'P 1'
#
loop_
_entity.id
_entity.type
_entity.pdbx_description
1 polymer ?
#
loop_
_entity_poly.entity_id
_entity_poly.type
_entity_poly.pdbx_seq_one_letter_code
_entity_poly.pdbx_strand_id
1 'polypeptide(L)' 'MIKWICIKCGKKVGGVLHGTAYKCGNCMKIYCKECRNQLTKVGIGKWACPHCGGVVHKYK' A
#
# COMPACT_ATOMS: atom_id res chain seq x y z
N MET A 1 -2.52 -2.33 18.55
CA MET A 1 -1.09 -2.09 18.23
C MET A 1 -0.97 -1.68 16.78
N ILE A 2 -0.34 -0.53 16.50
CA ILE A 2 -0.02 -0.07 15.14
C ILE A 2 1.21 -0.85 14.69
N LYS A 3 1.17 -1.47 13.51
CA LYS A 3 2.29 -2.28 13.02
C LYS A 3 3.14 -1.56 11.98
N TRP A 4 2.57 -0.59 11.24
CA TRP A 4 3.26 0.08 10.12
C TRP A 4 2.84 1.54 9.91
N ILE A 5 3.64 2.30 9.15
CA ILE A 5 3.39 3.70 8.80
C ILE A 5 3.46 3.85 7.28
N CYS A 6 2.49 4.54 6.68
CA CYS A 6 2.49 4.89 5.25
C CYS A 6 3.65 5.84 4.95
N ILE A 7 4.56 5.44 4.05
CA ILE A 7 5.73 6.26 3.70
C ILE A 7 5.37 7.58 2.98
N LYS A 8 4.19 7.64 2.34
CA LYS A 8 3.77 8.82 1.56
C LYS A 8 3.12 9.91 2.42
N CYS A 9 2.33 9.54 3.43
CA CYS A 9 1.54 10.49 4.24
C CYS A 9 1.75 10.37 5.75
N GLY A 10 2.59 9.46 6.24
CA GLY A 10 2.84 9.25 7.67
C GLY A 10 1.68 8.63 8.45
N LYS A 11 0.56 8.26 7.79
CA LYS A 11 -0.59 7.65 8.45
C LYS A 11 -0.25 6.25 8.95
N LYS A 12 -0.63 5.95 10.18
CA LYS A 12 -0.47 4.64 10.82
C LYS A 12 -1.44 3.63 10.18
N VAL A 13 -0.94 2.45 9.81
CA VAL A 13 -1.68 1.39 9.11
C VAL A 13 -1.32 0.00 9.66
N GLY A 14 -2.17 -1.00 9.38
CA GLY A 14 -1.91 -2.38 9.78
C GLY A 14 -2.14 -2.64 11.27
N GLY A 15 -3.38 -2.46 11.72
CA GLY A 15 -3.84 -2.85 13.05
C GLY A 15 -5.35 -3.06 13.04
N VAL A 16 -5.94 -3.54 14.15
CA VAL A 16 -7.40 -3.74 14.23
C VAL A 16 -8.17 -2.42 14.07
N LEU A 17 -7.65 -1.34 14.68
CA LEU A 17 -8.21 0.00 14.63
C LEU A 17 -7.67 0.87 13.48
N HIS A 18 -6.63 0.40 12.76
CA HIS A 18 -6.00 1.16 11.70
C HIS A 18 -6.22 0.48 10.35
N GLY A 19 -6.56 1.27 9.33
CA GLY A 19 -6.88 0.77 7.99
C GLY A 19 -5.83 -0.18 7.41
N THR A 20 -6.27 -0.95 6.42
CA THR A 20 -5.43 -1.94 5.71
C THR A 20 -4.12 -1.33 5.21
N ALA A 21 -3.00 -1.99 5.52
CA ALA A 21 -1.69 -1.65 4.96
C ALA A 21 -1.49 -2.32 3.60
N TYR A 22 -0.74 -1.68 2.72
CA TYR A 22 -0.36 -2.23 1.41
C TYR A 22 1.15 -2.19 1.27
N LYS A 23 1.78 -3.32 0.97
CA LYS A 23 3.23 -3.42 0.79
C LYS A 23 3.56 -3.63 -0.68
N CYS A 24 4.52 -2.86 -1.21
CA CYS A 24 5.03 -3.09 -2.55
C CYS A 24 5.93 -4.33 -2.58
N GLY A 25 5.72 -5.22 -3.56
CA GLY A 25 6.59 -6.38 -3.75
C GLY A 25 8.00 -6.01 -4.24
N ASN A 26 8.14 -4.88 -4.95
CA ASN A 26 9.40 -4.49 -5.58
C ASN A 26 10.29 -3.65 -4.65
N CYS A 27 9.76 -2.53 -4.14
CA CYS A 27 10.53 -1.62 -3.28
C CYS A 27 10.31 -1.85 -1.78
N MET A 28 9.50 -2.84 -1.40
CA MET A 28 9.17 -3.24 -0.02
C MET A 28 8.54 -2.15 0.88
N LYS A 29 8.23 -0.97 0.32
CA LYS A 29 7.61 0.15 1.02
C LYS A 29 6.14 -0.11 1.34
N ILE A 30 5.65 0.53 2.42
CA ILE A 30 4.26 0.39 2.90
C ILE A 30 3.46 1.66 2.68
N TYR A 31 2.21 1.48 2.27
CA TYR A 31 1.27 2.52 1.88
C TYR A 31 -0.10 2.29 2.54
N CYS A 32 -0.83 3.37 2.75
CA CYS A 32 -2.24 3.31 3.10
C CYS A 32 -3.13 3.12 1.85
N LYS A 33 -4.41 2.79 2.09
CA LYS A 33 -5.42 2.63 1.03
C LYS A 33 -5.55 3.84 0.09
N GLU A 34 -5.28 5.04 0.61
CA GLU A 34 -5.45 6.32 -0.10
C GLU A 34 -4.19 6.71 -0.91
N CYS A 35 -3.02 6.21 -0.53
CA CYS A 35 -1.74 6.62 -1.12
C CYS A 35 -1.23 5.70 -2.22
N ARG A 36 -1.95 4.62 -2.55
CA ARG A 36 -1.61 3.67 -3.62
C ARG A 36 -2.18 4.12 -4.96
N ASN A 37 -1.49 3.83 -6.05
CA ASN A 37 -1.97 4.10 -7.40
C ASN A 37 -2.82 2.94 -7.91
N GLN A 38 -3.68 3.16 -8.89
CA GLN A 38 -4.41 2.10 -9.59
C GLN A 38 -3.60 1.67 -10.80
N LEU A 39 -3.39 0.35 -10.97
CA LEU A 39 -2.62 -0.19 -12.08
C LEU A 39 -3.57 -0.34 -13.27
N THR A 40 -3.56 0.64 -14.18
CA THR A 40 -4.53 0.78 -15.28
C THR A 40 -4.28 -0.14 -16.48
N LYS A 41 -3.11 -0.81 -16.55
CA LYS A 41 -2.68 -1.54 -17.76
C LYS A 41 -3.02 -3.02 -17.82
N VAL A 42 -3.56 -3.63 -16.77
CA VAL A 42 -3.93 -5.06 -16.79
C VAL A 42 -5.25 -5.20 -16.08
N GLY A 43 -6.29 -5.66 -16.78
CA GLY A 43 -7.72 -5.64 -16.43
C GLY A 43 -8.17 -6.40 -15.17
N ILE A 44 -7.40 -6.34 -14.10
CA ILE A 44 -7.70 -6.89 -12.78
C ILE A 44 -7.29 -5.79 -11.80
N GLY A 45 -8.21 -5.31 -10.97
CA GLY A 45 -8.08 -4.17 -10.04
C GLY A 45 -6.91 -4.26 -9.04
N LYS A 46 -5.69 -4.28 -9.56
CA LYS A 46 -4.43 -4.33 -8.84
C LYS A 46 -4.00 -2.90 -8.56
N TRP A 47 -3.35 -2.75 -7.42
CA TRP A 47 -2.83 -1.47 -6.96
C TRP A 47 -1.34 -1.41 -7.28
N ALA A 48 -0.87 -0.23 -7.68
CA ALA A 48 0.50 0.07 -8.00
C ALA A 48 1.15 0.91 -6.90
N CYS A 49 2.44 0.72 -6.72
CA CYS A 49 3.28 1.53 -5.86
C CYS A 49 3.48 2.91 -6.51
N PRO A 50 3.26 4.01 -5.79
CA PRO A 50 3.41 5.35 -6.36
C PRO A 50 4.87 5.73 -6.65
N HIS A 51 5.87 5.00 -6.13
CA HIS A 51 7.28 5.32 -6.34
C HIS A 51 7.94 4.50 -7.45
N CYS A 52 7.61 3.22 -7.55
CA CYS A 52 8.28 2.31 -8.50
C CYS A 52 7.33 1.71 -9.54
N GLY A 53 6.02 2.02 -9.49
CA GLY A 53 5.01 1.42 -10.36
C GLY A 53 4.74 -0.07 -10.12
N GLY A 54 5.53 -0.73 -9.27
CA GLY A 54 5.38 -2.16 -8.97
C GLY A 54 4.06 -2.49 -8.26
N VAL A 55 3.61 -3.74 -8.38
CA VAL A 55 2.36 -4.20 -7.75
C VAL A 55 2.46 -4.11 -6.23
N VAL A 56 1.42 -3.60 -5.58
CA VAL A 56 1.26 -3.62 -4.12
C VAL A 56 0.24 -4.66 -3.71
N HIS A 57 0.56 -5.36 -2.61
CA HIS A 57 -0.27 -6.41 -2.03
C HIS A 57 -0.84 -5.93 -0.70
N LYS A 58 -2.07 -6.38 -0.40
CA LYS A 58 -2.68 -6.15 0.91
C LYS A 58 -1.83 -6.86 1.97
N TYR A 59 -1.35 -6.10 2.95
CA TYR A 59 -0.54 -6.58 4.06
C TYR A 59 -1.42 -6.50 5.31
N LYS A 60 -1.80 -7.67 5.84
CA LYS A 60 -2.73 -7.81 6.98
C LYS A 60 -1.96 -7.81 8.30
#